data_AF-A0A351SK25-F1
#
_entry.id   AF-A0A351SK25-F1
#
_cell.length_a   1.000
_cell.length_b   1.000
_cell.length_c   1.000
_cell.angle_alpha   90.00
_cell.angle_beta   90.00
_cell.angle_gamma   90.00
#
_symmetry.space_group_name_H-M   'P 1'
#
loop_
_entity.id
_entity.type
_entity.pdbx_description
1 polymer ?
#
loop_
_entity_poly.entity_id
_entity_poly.type
_entity_poly.pdbx_seq_one_letter_code
_entity_poly.pdbx_strand_id
1 'polypeptide(L)'
;IQIAILDVVFSLDSVITAVGLVEHVSIMVIAIVISIGVMLFAAQPIGDFVDKNPTIKMLALSFLMLIGFTLMAEGFDVHVPKGYIYFAMAFSFIVELLNIRVRSRKTAEVKSIHLSKKITDETHP
;
A
#
# COMPACT_ATOMS: atom_id res chain seq x y z
N ILE A 1 -6.93 11.25 9.91
CA ILE A 1 -7.47 11.96 8.72
C ILE A 1 -6.84 11.47 7.41
N GLN A 2 -5.50 11.46 7.24
CA GLN A 2 -4.86 10.97 6.00
C GLN A 2 -5.25 9.54 5.59
N ILE A 3 -5.41 8.59 6.52
CA ILE A 3 -5.82 7.21 6.17
C ILE A 3 -7.27 7.14 5.72
N ALA A 4 -8.16 7.90 6.34
CA ALA A 4 -9.56 7.95 5.90
C ALA A 4 -9.67 8.49 4.47
N ILE A 5 -8.82 9.47 4.11
CA ILE A 5 -8.71 9.95 2.72
C ILE A 5 -8.15 8.84 1.83
N LEU A 6 -7.10 8.13 2.27
CA LEU A 6 -6.50 7.03 1.51
C LEU A 6 -7.52 5.92 1.21
N ASP A 7 -8.32 5.53 2.20
CA ASP A 7 -9.35 4.48 2.10
C ASP A 7 -10.46 4.86 1.10
N VAL A 8 -10.89 6.13 1.09
CA VAL A 8 -11.85 6.64 0.11
C VAL A 8 -11.26 6.60 -1.30
N VAL A 9 -10.04 7.07 -1.52
CA VAL A 9 -9.48 7.11 -2.88
C VAL A 9 -9.11 5.69 -3.35
N PHE A 10 -8.63 4.81 -2.47
CA PHE A 10 -8.31 3.42 -2.80
C PHE A 10 -9.57 2.60 -3.09
N SER A 11 -10.67 2.86 -2.36
CA SER A 11 -11.96 2.25 -2.67
C SER A 11 -12.53 2.73 -4.01
N LEU A 12 -12.36 4.01 -4.37
CA LEU A 12 -12.75 4.52 -5.69
C LEU A 12 -11.91 3.93 -6.83
N ASP A 13 -10.59 3.77 -6.64
CA ASP A 13 -9.69 3.18 -7.65
C ASP A 13 -10.10 1.74 -8.01
N SER A 14 -10.43 0.93 -7.01
CA SER A 14 -10.91 -0.44 -7.21
C SER A 14 -12.17 -0.52 -8.09
N VAL A 15 -13.05 0.47 -7.99
CA VAL A 15 -14.27 0.60 -8.79
C VAL A 15 -13.92 1.03 -10.20
N ILE A 16 -13.11 2.07 -10.36
CA ILE A 16 -12.71 2.61 -11.67
C ILE A 16 -11.94 1.57 -12.49
N THR A 17 -11.03 0.85 -11.86
CA THR A 17 -10.28 -0.24 -12.50
C THR A 17 -11.19 -1.38 -12.94
N ALA A 18 -12.19 -1.76 -12.14
CA ALA A 18 -13.17 -2.78 -12.52
C ALA A 18 -14.06 -2.33 -13.69
N VAL A 19 -14.45 -1.05 -13.71
CA VAL A 19 -15.24 -0.46 -14.81
C VAL A 19 -14.46 -0.47 -16.12
N GLY A 20 -13.16 -0.20 -16.07
CA GLY A 20 -12.29 -0.18 -17.26
C GLY A 20 -11.87 -1.55 -17.80
N LEU A 21 -12.32 -2.67 -17.19
CA LEU A 21 -11.93 -4.03 -17.57
C LEU A 21 -13.11 -4.94 -17.99
N VAL A 22 -14.36 -4.62 -17.64
CA VAL A 22 -15.50 -5.54 -17.81
C VAL A 22 -16.55 -4.96 -18.76
N GLU A 23 -16.88 -5.70 -19.81
CA GLU A 23 -17.86 -5.29 -20.83
C GLU A 23 -19.32 -5.45 -20.36
N HIS A 24 -19.58 -6.36 -19.42
CA HIS A 24 -20.92 -6.66 -18.92
C HIS A 24 -21.28 -5.84 -17.68
N VAL A 25 -22.14 -4.83 -17.86
CA VAL A 25 -22.60 -3.92 -16.81
C VAL A 25 -23.17 -4.66 -15.59
N SER A 26 -23.94 -5.72 -15.80
CA SER A 26 -24.54 -6.50 -14.71
C SER A 26 -23.49 -7.17 -13.81
N ILE A 27 -22.41 -7.69 -14.40
CA ILE A 27 -21.32 -8.35 -13.66
C ILE A 27 -20.49 -7.30 -12.92
N MET A 28 -20.22 -6.18 -13.58
CA MET A 28 -19.50 -5.04 -13.01
C MET A 28 -20.17 -4.52 -11.73
N VAL A 29 -21.50 -4.29 -11.76
CA VAL A 29 -22.23 -3.77 -10.59
C VAL A 29 -22.15 -4.74 -9.41
N ILE A 30 -22.37 -6.04 -9.64
CA ILE A 30 -22.30 -7.06 -8.57
C ILE A 30 -20.89 -7.13 -7.98
N ALA A 31 -19.86 -7.13 -8.83
CA ALA A 31 -18.47 -7.15 -8.40
C ALA A 31 -18.10 -5.93 -7.56
N ILE A 32 -18.51 -4.73 -7.98
CA ILE A 32 -18.26 -3.47 -7.24
C ILE A 32 -18.89 -3.51 -5.86
N VAL A 33 -20.16 -3.92 -5.74
CA VAL A 33 -20.87 -3.99 -4.45
C VAL A 33 -20.17 -4.95 -3.49
N ILE A 34 -19.79 -6.14 -3.97
CA ILE A 34 -19.04 -7.12 -3.16
C ILE A 34 -17.69 -6.54 -2.75
N SER A 35 -16.96 -5.92 -3.69
CA SER A 35 -15.63 -5.35 -3.45
C SER A 35 -15.67 -4.25 -2.39
N ILE A 36 -16.58 -3.28 -2.50
CA ILE A 36 -16.78 -2.22 -1.50
C ILE A 36 -17.10 -2.82 -0.13
N GLY A 37 -17.95 -3.85 -0.07
CA GLY A 37 -18.24 -4.55 1.18
C GLY A 37 -17.00 -5.15 1.85
N VAL A 38 -16.13 -5.79 1.07
CA VAL A 38 -14.86 -6.34 1.55
C VAL A 38 -13.90 -5.23 1.98
N MET A 39 -13.80 -4.14 1.22
CA MET A 39 -12.94 -3.00 1.56
C MET A 39 -13.35 -2.34 2.88
N LEU A 40 -14.64 -2.09 3.08
CA LEU A 40 -15.15 -1.51 4.33
C LEU A 40 -14.87 -2.43 5.53
N PHE A 41 -15.03 -3.74 5.37
CA PHE A 41 -14.69 -4.71 6.41
C PHE A 41 -13.19 -4.72 6.72
N ALA A 42 -12.33 -4.56 5.70
CA ALA A 42 -10.88 -4.58 5.84
C ALA A 42 -10.25 -3.21 6.18
N ALA A 43 -11.02 -2.11 6.15
CA ALA A 43 -10.50 -0.75 6.32
C ALA A 43 -9.79 -0.54 7.66
N GLN A 44 -10.33 -1.07 8.77
CA GLN A 44 -9.69 -0.99 10.09
C GLN A 44 -8.33 -1.72 10.16
N PRO A 45 -8.23 -3.03 9.87
CA PRO A 45 -6.95 -3.75 9.96
C PRO A 45 -5.91 -3.25 8.94
N ILE A 46 -6.34 -2.83 7.74
CA ILE A 46 -5.45 -2.22 6.76
C ILE A 46 -4.95 -0.87 7.28
N GLY A 47 -5.83 -0.03 7.83
CA GLY A 47 -5.47 1.26 8.41
C GLY A 47 -4.43 1.13 9.52
N ASP A 48 -4.62 0.19 10.45
CA ASP A 48 -3.67 -0.08 11.54
C ASP A 48 -2.29 -0.54 11.02
N PHE A 49 -2.27 -1.34 9.95
CA PHE A 49 -1.04 -1.79 9.32
C PHE A 49 -0.28 -0.64 8.64
N VAL A 50 -1.01 0.24 7.96
CA VAL A 50 -0.46 1.42 7.28
C VAL A 50 0.08 2.43 8.30
N ASP A 51 -0.60 2.63 9.43
CA ASP A 51 -0.12 3.54 10.47
C ASP A 51 1.15 3.04 11.18
N LYS A 52 1.27 1.72 11.38
CA LYS A 52 2.48 1.11 11.95
C LYS A 52 3.68 1.18 11.01
N ASN A 53 3.47 1.35 9.70
CA ASN A 53 4.52 1.34 8.68
C ASN A 53 4.50 2.64 7.84
N PRO A 54 5.21 3.70 8.25
CA PRO A 54 5.19 4.99 7.56
C PRO A 54 5.57 4.93 6.08
N THR A 55 6.48 4.02 5.71
CA THR A 55 6.92 3.80 4.34
C THR A 55 5.82 3.18 3.46
N ILE A 56 4.95 2.33 4.03
CA ILE A 56 3.73 1.83 3.36
C ILE A 56 2.71 2.95 3.15
N LYS A 57 2.53 3.85 4.13
CA LYS A 57 1.67 5.04 3.96
C LYS A 57 2.13 5.89 2.77
N MET A 58 3.44 6.14 2.66
CA MET A 58 3.99 6.87 1.54
C MET A 58 3.80 6.13 0.21
N LEU A 59 4.04 4.81 0.18
CA LEU A 59 3.80 3.98 -1.00
C LEU A 59 2.35 4.09 -1.50
N ALA A 60 1.38 4.01 -0.59
CA ALA A 60 -0.04 4.10 -0.94
C ALA A 60 -0.41 5.50 -1.46
N LEU A 61 0.11 6.58 -0.85
CA LEU A 61 -0.05 7.94 -1.36
C LEU A 61 0.54 8.10 -2.77
N SER A 62 1.70 7.47 -3.04
CA SER A 62 2.31 7.47 -4.37
C SER A 62 1.46 6.71 -5.41
N PHE A 63 0.86 5.57 -5.05
CA PHE A 63 -0.05 4.85 -5.95
C PHE A 63 -1.28 5.68 -6.26
N LEU A 64 -1.88 6.36 -5.27
CA LEU A 64 -2.99 7.29 -5.52
C LEU A 64 -2.61 8.38 -6.50
N MET A 65 -1.43 8.97 -6.35
CA MET A 65 -0.96 10.01 -7.26
C MET A 65 -0.72 9.46 -8.67
N LEU A 66 -0.13 8.27 -8.79
CA LEU A 66 0.13 7.59 -10.07
C LEU A 66 -1.17 7.28 -10.81
N ILE A 67 -2.15 6.70 -10.12
CA ILE A 67 -3.48 6.39 -10.67
C ILE A 67 -4.18 7.70 -11.06
N GLY A 68 -4.20 8.70 -10.17
CA GLY A 68 -4.81 10.00 -10.45
C GLY A 68 -4.20 10.69 -11.69
N PHE A 69 -2.88 10.64 -11.83
CA PHE A 69 -2.19 11.15 -13.02
C PHE A 69 -2.52 10.34 -14.27
N THR A 70 -2.57 9.02 -14.16
CA THR A 70 -2.91 8.11 -15.27
C THR A 70 -4.32 8.38 -15.78
N LEU A 71 -5.30 8.52 -14.88
CA LEU A 71 -6.69 8.86 -15.25
C LEU A 71 -6.80 10.23 -15.90
N MET A 72 -6.03 11.21 -15.42
CA MET A 72 -5.97 12.53 -16.06
C MET A 72 -5.40 12.41 -17.48
N ALA A 73 -4.32 11.66 -17.67
CA ALA A 73 -3.70 11.43 -18.98
C ALA A 73 -4.66 10.69 -19.94
N GLU A 74 -5.30 9.62 -19.49
CA GLU A 74 -6.33 8.91 -20.26
C GLU A 74 -7.50 9.83 -20.64
N GLY A 75 -7.91 10.73 -19.73
CA GLY A 75 -8.92 11.75 -20.01
C GLY A 75 -8.51 12.80 -21.07
N PHE A 76 -7.21 12.94 -21.34
CA PHE A 76 -6.65 13.76 -22.43
C PHE A 76 -6.33 12.93 -23.69
N ASP A 77 -6.91 11.75 -23.86
CA ASP A 77 -6.66 10.80 -24.95
C ASP A 77 -5.21 10.26 -25.01
N VAL A 78 -4.40 10.51 -23.98
CA VAL A 78 -3.05 9.96 -23.86
C VAL A 78 -3.15 8.54 -23.31
N HIS A 79 -3.00 7.57 -24.20
CA HIS A 79 -3.09 6.16 -23.85
C HIS A 79 -1.80 5.69 -23.14
N VAL A 80 -1.87 5.56 -21.82
CA VAL A 80 -0.81 4.97 -21.01
C VAL A 80 -1.04 3.45 -20.92
N PRO A 81 -0.09 2.59 -21.35
CA PRO A 81 -0.30 1.16 -21.27
C PRO A 81 -0.40 0.70 -19.81
N LYS A 82 -1.57 0.19 -19.43
CA LYS A 82 -1.91 -0.24 -18.05
C LYS A 82 -0.88 -1.20 -17.44
N GLY A 83 -0.26 -2.04 -18.28
CA GLY A 83 0.78 -2.99 -17.86
C GLY A 83 2.00 -2.32 -17.20
N TYR A 84 2.42 -1.13 -17.66
CA TYR A 84 3.52 -0.40 -17.03
C TYR A 84 3.14 0.13 -15.65
N ILE A 85 1.91 0.60 -15.49
CA ILE A 85 1.39 1.10 -14.21
C ILE A 85 1.30 -0.05 -13.20
N TYR A 86 0.72 -1.19 -13.60
CA TYR A 86 0.63 -2.37 -12.75
C TYR A 86 2.00 -2.93 -12.39
N PHE A 87 2.94 -2.97 -13.34
CA PHE A 87 4.32 -3.39 -13.08
C PHE A 87 5.02 -2.46 -12.09
N ALA A 88 4.89 -1.14 -12.27
CA ALA A 88 5.49 -0.15 -11.36
C ALA A 88 4.93 -0.27 -9.94
N MET A 89 3.62 -0.48 -9.79
CA MET A 89 2.99 -0.71 -8.48
C MET A 89 3.48 -2.00 -7.83
N ALA A 90 3.44 -3.12 -8.56
CA ALA A 90 3.89 -4.41 -8.03
C ALA A 90 5.37 -4.40 -7.65
N PHE A 91 6.23 -3.85 -8.51
CA PHE A 91 7.66 -3.72 -8.24
C PHE A 91 7.94 -2.88 -6.98
N SER A 92 7.31 -1.72 -6.87
CA SER A 92 7.48 -0.82 -5.72
C SER A 92 7.01 -1.47 -4.41
N PHE A 93 5.89 -2.20 -4.45
CA PHE A 93 5.40 -2.96 -3.31
C PHE A 93 6.38 -4.06 -2.88
N ILE A 94 6.93 -4.82 -3.82
CA ILE A 94 7.94 -5.86 -3.54
C ILE A 94 9.19 -5.23 -2.91
N VAL A 95 9.69 -4.12 -3.47
CA VAL A 95 10.84 -3.40 -2.93
C VAL A 95 10.57 -2.94 -1.50
N GLU A 96 9.37 -2.44 -1.22
CA GLU A 96 9.00 -2.00 0.12
C GLU A 96 8.89 -3.18 1.12
N LEU A 97 8.37 -4.34 0.69
CA LEU A 97 8.39 -5.55 1.51
C LEU A 97 9.81 -5.99 1.86
N LEU A 98 10.75 -5.94 0.90
CA LEU A 98 12.16 -6.21 1.15
C LEU A 98 12.77 -5.19 2.12
N ASN A 99 12.45 -3.91 1.95
CA ASN A 99 12.92 -2.83 2.80
C ASN A 99 12.48 -3.01 4.27
N ILE A 100 11.21 -3.35 4.50
CA ILE A 100 10.68 -3.67 5.83
C ILE A 100 11.43 -4.87 6.44
N ARG A 101 11.64 -5.93 5.65
CA ARG A 101 12.33 -7.15 6.10
C ARG A 101 13.78 -6.91 6.49
N VAL A 102 14.50 -6.07 5.75
CA VAL A 102 15.88 -5.68 6.07
C VAL A 102 15.92 -4.80 7.33
N ARG A 103 15.01 -3.82 7.45
CA ARG A 103 14.93 -2.93 8.63
C ARG A 103 14.68 -3.71 9.91
N SER A 104 13.76 -4.67 9.88
CA SER A 104 13.44 -5.53 11.02
C SER A 104 14.66 -6.34 11.51
N ARG A 105 15.52 -6.82 10.59
CA ARG A 105 16.76 -7.54 10.94
C ARG A 105 17.80 -6.66 11.61
N LYS A 106 17.99 -5.43 11.11
CA LYS A 106 18.94 -4.47 11.72
C LYS A 106 18.55 -4.07 13.15
N THR A 107 17.26 -3.89 13.42
CA THR A 107 16.79 -3.59 14.78
C THR A 107 17.02 -4.74 15.76
N ALA A 108 16.94 -5.99 15.30
CA ALA A 108 17.24 -7.16 16.13
C ALA A 108 18.74 -7.25 16.50
N GLU A 109 19.63 -6.96 15.55
CA GLU A 109 21.08 -6.99 15.73
C GLU A 109 21.59 -5.88 16.68
N VAL A 110 21.03 -4.66 16.57
CA VAL A 110 21.38 -3.54 17.47
C VAL A 110 20.92 -3.81 18.92
N LYS A 111 19.79 -4.51 19.10
CA LYS A 111 19.28 -4.87 20.44
C LYS A 111 20.19 -5.89 21.15
N SER A 112 20.78 -6.85 20.42
CA SER A 112 21.73 -7.82 21.00
C SER A 112 23.05 -7.17 21.44
N ILE A 113 23.52 -6.14 20.71
CA ILE A 113 24.77 -5.44 21.05
C ILE A 113 24.61 -4.61 22.34
N HIS A 114 23.46 -3.96 22.54
CA HIS A 114 23.20 -3.21 23.77
C HIS A 114 22.99 -4.11 24.99
N LEU A 115 22.37 -5.29 24.82
CA LEU A 115 22.18 -6.23 25.94
C LEU A 115 23.52 -6.82 26.41
N SER A 116 24.41 -7.18 25.47
CA SER A 116 25.73 -7.69 25.81
C SER A 116 26.56 -6.66 26.56
N LYS A 117 26.51 -5.38 26.14
CA LYS A 117 27.29 -4.33 26.80
C LYS A 117 26.78 -4.04 28.22
N LYS A 118 25.47 -4.07 28.44
CA LYS A 118 24.87 -3.85 29.77
C LYS A 118 25.21 -4.96 30.76
N ILE A 119 25.28 -6.21 30.30
CA ILE A 119 25.68 -7.36 31.13
C ILE A 119 27.16 -7.25 31.51
N THR A 120 28.03 -6.76 30.61
CA THR A 120 29.46 -6.58 30.91
C THR A 120 29.73 -5.39 31.85
N ASP A 121 28.95 -4.30 31.77
CA ASP A 121 29.09 -3.12 32.64
C ASP A 121 28.59 -3.36 34.08
N GLU A 122 27.59 -4.22 34.28
CA GLU A 122 27.07 -4.56 35.63
C GLU A 122 27.90 -5.63 36.36
N THR A 123 28.95 -6.17 35.72
CA THR A 123 29.82 -7.23 36.27
C THR A 123 31.19 -6.76 36.79
N HIS A 124 31.46 -5.46 36.85
CA HIS A 124 32.68 -4.92 37.46
C HIS A 124 32.38 -4.20 38.79
N PRO A 125 32.74 -4.80 39.95
CA PRO A 125 32.76 -4.11 41.25
C PRO A 125 33.94 -3.14 41.40
#